data_AF-A0A0J9VCG7-F1
#
_entry.id   AF-A0A0J9VCG7-F1
#
_cell.length_a   1.000
_cell.length_b   1.000
_cell.length_c   1.000
_cell.angle_alpha   90.00
_cell.angle_beta   90.00
_cell.angle_gamma   90.00
#
_symmetry.space_group_name_H-M   'P 1'
#
loop_
_entity.id
_entity.type
_entity.pdbx_description
1 polymer ?
#
loop_
_entity_poly.entity_id
_entity_poly.type
_entity_poly.pdbx_seq_one_letter_code
_entity_poly.pdbx_strand_id
1 'polypeptide(L)'
;MNQLSEKNKTVEEKKEKKVHCAIPKFILNNELLQKAIKKCFPENYNFEIYKCIDIILREQFKNIVLQLPEGLLIWGLYISEILYFFCECVEDVIILGDVTYGGCCIDDYTSEKLGCDLIIHYGHSCLIPLTVTKIRCIYVFVDIKLNSSHLVETIKKNFNKSDIVLLLGTIQFSCLVHNVHSILKRENYFDLFLPIPQVLPLTKGEVLGCTSPNLYHFLYEHVVGKEQPSQNGRSLSGAAQGEKYPSGDIPPKDGNNCQHSEAFIVNECKRFLQNNQVKIVFIADGRFHLESLMIHNPDFSFYRYNPFNKVITNEKYNYRLFHEIRKNEIKKCSNCKSVCIILSTLGRQGNVNILQNILNLLKQKNISFFILLLSEIFNEKLALFKNVDVFIQIGCPRLSIDWGNYNSKPLLNSYEAYVFLQAVKYKEIYPMDYYANMGNAWTNYNAGIGDASEKNLTMREIIRRRIQLRKSKISIRYQ
;
A
#
# COMPACT_ATOMS: atom_id res chain seq x y z
N MET A 1 42.45 -54.04 3.85
CA MET A 1 42.40 -54.12 5.33
C MET A 1 43.30 -53.02 5.87
N ASN A 2 42.87 -51.91 6.45
CA ASN A 2 41.58 -51.48 6.99
C ASN A 2 41.42 -49.99 6.63
N GLN A 3 40.71 -49.63 5.56
CA GLN A 3 39.33 -49.12 5.65
C GLN A 3 38.59 -49.57 6.92
N LEU A 4 38.55 -48.72 7.96
CA LEU A 4 37.52 -48.67 9.03
C LEU A 4 37.99 -47.71 10.14
N SER A 5 38.01 -46.39 9.89
CA SER A 5 38.06 -45.41 10.99
C SER A 5 37.61 -43.99 10.65
N GLU A 6 37.45 -43.61 9.38
CA GLU A 6 37.14 -42.21 9.02
C GLU A 6 35.71 -41.93 8.52
N LYS A 7 34.77 -42.87 8.67
CA LYS A 7 33.42 -42.73 8.07
C LYS A 7 32.28 -42.25 8.97
N ASN A 8 32.53 -41.87 10.23
CA ASN A 8 31.43 -41.59 11.18
C ASN A 8 31.45 -40.19 11.84
N LYS A 9 31.97 -39.13 11.19
CA LYS A 9 31.96 -37.77 11.79
C LYS A 9 31.41 -36.63 10.92
N THR A 10 30.70 -36.92 9.83
CA THR A 10 30.04 -35.88 9.02
C THR A 10 28.61 -36.26 8.66
N VAL A 11 27.82 -36.57 9.68
CA VAL A 11 26.34 -36.52 9.62
C VAL A 11 25.83 -35.75 10.84
N GLU A 12 26.42 -34.57 11.10
CA GLU A 12 25.77 -33.59 11.96
C GLU A 12 24.73 -32.83 11.13
N GLU A 13 23.48 -33.30 11.28
CA GLU A 13 22.23 -32.55 11.23
C GLU A 13 22.26 -31.23 10.44
N LYS A 14 22.17 -31.31 9.11
CA LYS A 14 21.38 -30.32 8.38
C LYS A 14 19.92 -30.50 8.78
N LYS A 15 19.51 -29.93 9.92
CA LYS A 15 18.10 -29.73 10.25
C LYS A 15 17.50 -28.85 9.16
N GLU A 16 16.80 -29.49 8.23
CA GLU A 16 15.82 -28.81 7.38
C GLU A 16 14.94 -27.96 8.30
N LYS A 17 14.97 -26.63 8.10
CA LYS A 17 14.04 -25.73 8.77
C LYS A 17 12.63 -26.09 8.29
N LYS A 18 11.97 -27.03 8.95
CA LYS A 18 10.53 -27.25 8.83
C LYS A 18 9.87 -25.93 9.16
N VAL A 19 9.17 -25.35 8.19
CA VAL A 19 8.31 -24.19 8.40
C VAL A 19 7.20 -24.65 9.35
N HIS A 20 7.38 -24.43 10.65
CA HIS A 20 6.35 -24.66 11.65
C HIS A 20 5.24 -23.63 11.40
N CYS A 21 4.19 -24.04 10.71
CA CYS A 21 3.10 -23.15 10.28
C CYS A 21 1.90 -23.11 11.23
N ALA A 22 1.96 -23.83 12.36
CA ALA A 22 0.87 -23.93 13.32
C ALA A 22 1.33 -23.49 14.72
N ILE A 23 0.52 -22.64 15.35
CA ILE A 23 0.72 -22.17 16.73
C ILE A 23 0.74 -23.40 17.66
N PRO A 24 1.74 -23.53 18.55
CA PRO A 24 1.84 -24.65 19.48
C PRO A 24 0.58 -24.85 20.34
N LYS A 25 0.20 -26.12 20.54
CA LYS A 25 -0.99 -26.48 21.32
C LYS A 25 -0.95 -25.99 22.77
N PHE A 26 0.23 -25.88 23.38
CA PHE A 26 0.34 -25.38 24.76
C PHE A 26 -0.07 -23.91 24.89
N ILE A 27 0.11 -23.11 23.83
CA ILE A 27 -0.36 -21.71 23.79
C ILE A 27 -1.86 -21.68 23.53
N LEU A 28 -2.34 -22.44 22.54
CA LEU A 28 -3.76 -22.48 22.17
C LEU A 28 -4.66 -23.01 23.30
N ASN A 29 -4.19 -24.01 24.05
CA ASN A 29 -4.95 -24.67 25.11
C ASN A 29 -4.75 -24.01 26.49
N ASN A 30 -4.02 -22.89 26.59
CA ASN A 30 -3.83 -22.19 27.86
C ASN A 30 -5.13 -21.49 28.28
N GLU A 31 -5.81 -22.03 29.31
CA GLU A 31 -7.10 -21.51 29.79
C GLU A 31 -7.01 -20.08 30.35
N LEU A 32 -5.90 -19.74 31.00
CA LEU A 32 -5.71 -18.39 31.55
C LEU A 32 -5.56 -17.37 30.41
N LEU A 33 -4.79 -17.71 29.38
CA LEU A 33 -4.63 -16.87 28.19
C LEU A 33 -5.95 -16.67 27.45
N GLN A 34 -6.74 -17.74 27.27
CA GLN A 34 -8.08 -17.66 26.68
C GLN A 34 -9.00 -16.73 27.48
N LYS A 35 -9.02 -16.86 28.82
CA LYS A 35 -9.82 -15.98 29.70
C LYS A 35 -9.36 -14.52 29.64
N ALA A 36 -8.04 -14.28 29.62
CA ALA A 36 -7.47 -12.95 29.51
C ALA A 36 -7.86 -12.28 28.18
N ILE A 37 -7.64 -12.97 27.05
CA ILE A 37 -8.01 -12.46 25.72
C ILE A 37 -9.51 -12.14 25.65
N LYS A 38 -10.37 -13.05 26.13
CA LYS A 38 -11.83 -12.85 26.12
C LYS A 38 -12.27 -11.65 26.97
N LYS A 39 -11.58 -11.38 28.08
CA LYS A 39 -11.90 -10.25 28.97
C LYS A 39 -11.37 -8.91 28.44
N CYS A 40 -10.21 -8.91 27.81
CA CYS A 40 -9.49 -7.69 27.41
C CYS A 40 -9.89 -7.16 26.02
N PHE A 41 -10.31 -8.03 25.09
CA PHE A 41 -10.55 -7.65 23.70
C PHE A 41 -12.00 -7.92 23.26
N PRO A 42 -12.55 -7.10 22.34
CA PRO A 42 -13.83 -7.41 21.71
C PRO A 42 -13.78 -8.74 20.93
N GLU A 43 -14.79 -9.60 21.10
CA GLU A 43 -14.80 -10.95 20.50
C GLU A 43 -14.75 -10.94 18.97
N ASN A 44 -15.22 -9.86 18.34
CA ASN A 44 -15.21 -9.69 16.89
C ASN A 44 -13.91 -9.10 16.34
N TYR A 45 -12.93 -8.73 17.17
CA TYR A 45 -11.63 -8.19 16.72
C TYR A 45 -10.54 -9.23 16.92
N ASN A 46 -9.75 -9.50 15.88
CA ASN A 46 -8.65 -10.46 15.95
C ASN A 46 -7.29 -9.78 16.11
N PHE A 47 -6.81 -9.62 17.34
CA PHE A 47 -5.47 -9.10 17.65
C PHE A 47 -4.34 -10.10 17.45
N GLU A 48 -4.61 -11.33 16.98
CA GLU A 48 -3.61 -12.38 16.74
C GLU A 48 -2.66 -12.67 17.93
N ILE A 49 -3.13 -12.45 19.17
CA ILE A 49 -2.31 -12.56 20.40
C ILE A 49 -1.56 -13.90 20.49
N TYR A 50 -2.23 -15.01 20.16
CA TYR A 50 -1.61 -16.34 20.16
C TYR A 50 -0.38 -16.43 19.23
N LYS A 51 -0.47 -15.80 18.04
CA LYS A 51 0.62 -15.77 17.06
C LYS A 51 1.75 -14.86 17.54
N CYS A 52 1.42 -13.72 18.15
CA CYS A 52 2.41 -12.84 18.75
C CYS A 52 3.22 -13.59 19.83
N ILE A 53 2.54 -14.25 20.77
CA ILE A 53 3.18 -15.05 21.84
C ILE A 53 4.06 -16.17 21.26
N ASP A 54 3.57 -16.92 20.26
CA ASP A 54 4.38 -17.96 19.59
C ASP A 54 5.67 -17.39 19.00
N ILE A 55 5.57 -16.29 18.26
CA ILE A 55 6.75 -15.67 17.64
C ILE A 55 7.73 -15.16 18.71
N ILE A 56 7.23 -14.51 19.76
CA ILE A 56 8.05 -14.00 20.87
C ILE A 56 8.80 -15.12 21.56
N LEU A 57 8.10 -16.18 21.99
CA LEU A 57 8.72 -17.32 22.67
C LEU A 57 9.66 -18.10 21.76
N ARG A 58 9.32 -18.28 20.48
CA ARG A 58 10.15 -19.05 19.54
C ARG A 58 11.42 -18.31 19.13
N GLU A 59 11.34 -17.00 18.95
CA GLU A 59 12.48 -16.16 18.54
C GLU A 59 13.20 -15.52 19.74
N GLN A 60 12.69 -15.72 20.97
CA GLN A 60 13.26 -15.23 22.24
C GLN A 60 13.44 -13.71 22.26
N PHE A 61 12.43 -12.98 21.78
CA PHE A 61 12.41 -11.51 21.83
C PHE A 61 12.21 -11.01 23.27
N LYS A 62 12.98 -9.99 23.65
CA LYS A 62 13.03 -9.46 25.01
C LYS A 62 12.39 -8.07 25.14
N ASN A 63 12.64 -7.20 24.16
CA ASN A 63 12.31 -5.78 24.23
C ASN A 63 11.36 -5.43 23.08
N ILE A 64 10.06 -5.43 23.40
CA ILE A 64 9.00 -5.39 22.41
C ILE A 64 8.42 -3.98 22.32
N VAL A 65 8.26 -3.49 21.10
CA VAL A 65 7.52 -2.26 20.82
C VAL A 65 6.12 -2.60 20.30
N LEU A 66 5.11 -1.95 20.85
CA LEU A 66 3.75 -1.95 20.35
C LEU A 66 3.48 -0.62 19.65
N GLN A 67 3.16 -0.68 18.35
CA GLN A 67 2.73 0.48 17.58
C GLN A 67 1.28 0.28 17.15
N LEU A 68 0.39 1.17 17.58
CA LEU A 68 -1.05 1.09 17.33
C LEU A 68 -1.56 2.42 16.77
N PRO A 69 -2.53 2.41 15.83
CA PRO A 69 -3.29 3.61 15.50
C PRO A 69 -4.10 4.09 16.72
N GLU A 70 -4.50 5.36 16.72
CA GLU A 70 -5.20 6.02 17.82
C GLU A 70 -6.44 5.24 18.27
N GLY A 71 -7.22 4.76 17.30
CA GLY A 71 -8.42 3.98 17.56
C GLY A 71 -8.12 2.66 18.28
N LEU A 72 -6.90 2.12 18.19
CA LEU A 72 -6.47 0.89 18.84
C LEU A 72 -5.57 1.10 20.08
N LEU A 73 -5.10 2.31 20.34
CA LEU A 73 -4.11 2.59 21.37
C LEU A 73 -4.57 2.18 22.78
N ILE A 74 -5.89 2.26 23.04
CA ILE A 74 -6.51 1.84 24.31
C ILE A 74 -6.20 0.37 24.67
N TRP A 75 -5.97 -0.50 23.67
CA TRP A 75 -5.64 -1.91 23.90
C TRP A 75 -4.15 -2.16 24.14
N GLY A 76 -3.28 -1.16 23.95
CA GLY A 76 -1.84 -1.30 24.13
C GLY A 76 -1.45 -1.80 25.52
N LEU A 77 -2.11 -1.29 26.57
CA LEU A 77 -1.86 -1.71 27.95
C LEU A 77 -2.23 -3.18 28.19
N TYR A 78 -3.41 -3.62 27.71
CA TYR A 78 -3.82 -5.02 27.85
C TYR A 78 -2.91 -5.97 27.09
N ILE A 79 -2.47 -5.58 25.88
CA ILE A 79 -1.50 -6.37 25.11
C ILE A 79 -0.20 -6.47 25.89
N SER A 80 0.31 -5.34 26.41
CA SER A 80 1.53 -5.31 27.21
C SER A 80 1.47 -6.25 28.42
N GLU A 81 0.42 -6.16 29.24
CA GLU A 81 0.24 -7.05 30.40
C GLU A 81 0.18 -8.52 30.02
N ILE A 82 -0.52 -8.86 28.92
CA ILE A 82 -0.57 -10.23 28.41
C ILE A 82 0.82 -10.70 27.97
N LEU A 83 1.58 -9.87 27.26
CA LEU A 83 2.93 -10.25 26.84
C LEU A 83 3.86 -10.47 28.04
N TYR A 84 3.83 -9.59 29.04
CA TYR A 84 4.60 -9.79 30.28
C TYR A 84 4.21 -11.08 31.01
N PHE A 85 2.92 -11.37 31.11
CA PHE A 85 2.44 -12.52 31.89
C PHE A 85 2.70 -13.86 31.18
N PHE A 86 2.57 -13.91 29.86
CA PHE A 86 2.62 -15.16 29.09
C PHE A 86 3.93 -15.40 28.32
N CYS A 87 4.83 -14.41 28.27
CA CYS A 87 6.13 -14.55 27.63
C CYS A 87 7.27 -14.32 28.63
N GLU A 88 7.79 -15.40 29.23
CA GLU A 88 8.85 -15.34 30.26
C GLU A 88 10.16 -14.67 29.78
N CYS A 89 10.41 -14.63 28.47
CA CYS A 89 11.59 -13.99 27.89
C CYS A 89 11.45 -12.47 27.75
N VAL A 90 10.26 -11.90 27.93
CA VAL A 90 10.02 -10.46 27.75
C VAL A 90 10.49 -9.71 28.98
N GLU A 91 11.44 -8.80 28.77
CA GLU A 91 12.00 -7.92 29.80
C GLU A 91 11.29 -6.56 29.78
N ASP A 92 11.03 -6.02 28.59
CA ASP A 92 10.37 -4.72 28.41
C ASP A 92 9.33 -4.70 27.29
N VAL A 93 8.21 -4.00 27.51
CA VAL A 93 7.21 -3.68 26.48
C VAL A 93 6.97 -2.17 26.43
N ILE A 94 7.32 -1.55 25.31
CA ILE A 94 7.17 -0.11 25.07
C ILE A 94 5.99 0.13 24.14
N ILE A 95 5.05 0.99 24.53
CA ILE A 95 3.96 1.43 23.68
C ILE A 95 4.34 2.76 23.04
N LEU A 96 4.40 2.83 21.71
CA LEU A 96 4.62 4.11 21.02
C LEU A 96 3.37 4.97 21.12
N GLY A 97 3.52 6.17 21.69
CA GLY A 97 2.45 7.16 21.81
C GLY A 97 2.34 8.12 20.62
N ASP A 98 3.27 8.06 19.67
CA ASP A 98 3.22 8.87 18.46
C ASP A 98 2.14 8.38 17.49
N VAL A 99 1.66 9.32 16.66
CA VAL A 99 0.59 9.06 15.70
C VAL A 99 0.93 7.93 14.73
N THR A 100 -0.04 7.06 14.45
CA THR A 100 0.12 5.95 13.51
C THR A 100 -1.03 5.89 12.51
N TYR A 101 -0.91 6.66 11.43
CA TYR A 101 -1.94 6.75 10.38
C TYR A 101 -2.04 5.52 9.46
N GLY A 102 -1.04 4.64 9.42
CA GLY A 102 -1.00 3.56 8.43
C GLY A 102 0.26 2.71 8.48
N GLY A 103 0.29 1.66 7.65
CA GLY A 103 1.46 0.78 7.50
C GLY A 103 2.71 1.46 6.92
N CYS A 104 2.57 2.68 6.37
CA CYS A 104 3.69 3.53 5.95
C CYS A 104 4.40 4.22 7.11
N CYS A 105 3.78 4.30 8.29
CA CYS A 105 4.29 5.00 9.46
C CYS A 105 5.04 4.08 10.42
N ILE A 106 5.50 2.91 9.97
CA ILE A 106 6.26 2.01 10.84
C ILE A 106 7.48 2.73 11.42
N ASP A 107 7.56 2.80 12.75
CA ASP A 107 8.65 3.49 13.45
C ASP A 107 9.70 2.50 13.97
N ASP A 108 10.36 1.85 13.03
CA ASP A 108 11.43 0.91 13.33
C ASP A 108 12.75 1.61 13.70
N TYR A 109 12.89 2.91 13.40
CA TYR A 109 14.09 3.68 13.73
C TYR A 109 14.15 4.05 15.21
N THR A 110 13.06 4.62 15.76
CA THR A 110 13.01 4.92 17.20
C THR A 110 13.10 3.64 18.01
N SER A 111 12.41 2.59 17.57
CA SER A 111 12.44 1.28 18.20
C SER A 111 13.87 0.68 18.25
N GLU A 112 14.64 0.75 17.16
CA GLU A 112 16.06 0.35 17.13
C GLU A 112 16.88 1.14 18.16
N LYS A 113 16.64 2.45 18.29
CA LYS A 113 17.37 3.32 19.22
C LYS A 113 17.04 3.11 20.68
N LEU A 114 15.84 2.61 20.99
CA LEU A 114 15.44 2.21 22.34
C LEU A 114 16.00 0.82 22.72
N GLY A 115 16.73 0.14 21.83
CA GLY A 115 17.28 -1.19 22.10
C GLY A 115 16.24 -2.31 21.99
N CYS A 116 15.13 -2.06 21.30
CA CYS A 116 14.09 -3.04 21.06
C CYS A 116 14.48 -3.99 19.92
N ASP A 117 14.07 -5.25 20.03
CA ASP A 117 14.37 -6.31 19.07
C ASP A 117 13.17 -6.69 18.19
N LEU A 118 11.95 -6.34 18.63
CA LEU A 118 10.70 -6.60 17.93
C LEU A 118 9.77 -5.37 17.95
N ILE A 119 9.15 -5.04 16.82
CA ILE A 119 7.98 -4.16 16.73
C ILE A 119 6.75 -4.94 16.24
N ILE A 120 5.65 -4.83 16.99
CA ILE A 120 4.34 -5.33 16.59
C ILE A 120 3.48 -4.14 16.17
N HIS A 121 3.21 -4.06 14.86
CA HIS A 121 2.45 -2.98 14.24
C HIS A 121 1.02 -3.43 13.98
N TYR A 122 0.05 -2.81 14.66
CA TYR A 122 -1.36 -3.18 14.61
C TYR A 122 -2.17 -2.35 13.62
N GLY A 123 -3.24 -2.94 13.08
CA GLY A 123 -4.30 -2.28 12.34
C GLY A 123 -4.05 -2.09 10.85
N HIS A 124 -2.86 -2.41 10.33
CA HIS A 124 -2.49 -2.11 8.94
C HIS A 124 -1.83 -3.29 8.23
N SER A 125 -2.02 -3.36 6.92
CA SER A 125 -1.30 -4.30 6.06
C SER A 125 0.19 -3.94 5.93
N CYS A 126 0.99 -4.94 5.53
CA CYS A 126 2.42 -4.78 5.30
C CYS A 126 2.66 -3.94 4.02
N LEU A 127 2.59 -2.62 4.16
CA LEU A 127 2.87 -1.69 3.07
C LEU A 127 4.37 -1.47 2.87
N ILE A 128 5.17 -1.58 3.93
CA ILE A 128 6.63 -1.43 3.88
C ILE A 128 7.27 -2.82 3.95
N PRO A 129 8.16 -3.19 3.02
CA PRO A 129 8.75 -4.52 3.01
C PRO A 129 9.56 -4.79 4.29
N LEU A 130 9.31 -5.91 4.96
CA LEU A 130 10.06 -6.32 6.17
C LEU A 130 11.59 -6.36 5.99
N THR A 131 12.06 -6.48 4.75
CA THR A 131 13.52 -6.45 4.45
C THR A 131 14.16 -5.07 4.58
N VAL A 132 13.38 -4.00 4.73
CA VAL A 132 13.90 -2.64 4.88
C VAL A 132 13.80 -2.10 6.31
N THR A 133 13.09 -2.81 7.20
CA THR A 133 13.01 -2.45 8.61
C THR A 133 14.33 -2.76 9.32
N LYS A 134 14.65 -1.98 10.36
CA LYS A 134 15.86 -2.07 11.16
C LYS A 134 15.80 -3.18 12.20
N ILE A 135 14.62 -3.36 12.76
CA ILE A 135 14.31 -4.42 13.71
C ILE A 135 13.26 -5.38 13.13
N ARG A 136 13.05 -6.51 13.81
CA ARG A 136 12.01 -7.46 13.41
C ARG A 136 10.65 -6.78 13.50
N CYS A 137 9.84 -6.90 12.45
CA CYS A 137 8.47 -6.40 12.46
C CYS A 137 7.46 -7.51 12.24
N ILE A 138 6.38 -7.49 13.05
CA ILE A 138 5.16 -8.28 12.86
C ILE A 138 4.03 -7.30 12.55
N TYR A 139 3.33 -7.51 11.44
CA TYR A 139 2.07 -6.82 11.17
C TYR A 139 0.90 -7.66 11.65
N VAL A 140 -0.01 -7.03 12.39
CA VAL A 140 -1.29 -7.59 12.83
C VAL A 140 -2.40 -6.74 12.26
N PHE A 141 -3.21 -7.28 11.37
CA PHE A 141 -4.18 -6.48 10.61
C PHE A 141 -5.40 -6.06 11.42
N VAL A 142 -5.70 -6.80 12.50
CA VAL A 142 -6.90 -6.65 13.31
C VAL A 142 -8.17 -6.81 12.47
N ASP A 143 -8.35 -8.03 11.94
CA ASP A 143 -9.54 -8.41 11.18
C ASP A 143 -10.80 -8.33 12.06
N ILE A 144 -11.87 -7.74 11.52
CA ILE A 144 -13.14 -7.54 12.21
C ILE A 144 -14.16 -8.55 11.66
N LYS A 145 -14.49 -9.54 12.48
CA LYS A 145 -15.45 -10.60 12.14
C LYS A 145 -16.87 -10.05 12.14
N LEU A 146 -17.52 -10.13 10.98
CA LEU A 146 -18.86 -9.61 10.75
C LEU A 146 -19.71 -10.60 9.96
N ASN A 147 -21.03 -10.47 10.05
CA ASN A 147 -21.97 -11.38 9.39
C ASN A 147 -21.92 -11.23 7.86
N SER A 148 -21.32 -12.23 7.18
CA SER A 148 -21.24 -12.27 5.72
C SER A 148 -22.59 -12.50 5.04
N SER A 149 -23.48 -13.29 5.63
CA SER A 149 -24.81 -13.58 5.08
C SER A 149 -25.65 -12.32 4.91
N HIS A 150 -25.62 -11.42 5.90
CA HIS A 150 -26.34 -10.15 5.81
C HIS A 150 -25.87 -9.30 4.61
N LEU A 151 -24.56 -9.22 4.36
CA LEU A 151 -24.04 -8.48 3.22
C LEU A 151 -24.38 -9.16 1.89
N VAL A 152 -24.34 -10.50 1.83
CA VAL A 152 -24.81 -11.25 0.64
C VAL A 152 -26.27 -10.92 0.34
N GLU A 153 -27.15 -10.99 1.32
CA GLU A 153 -28.58 -10.66 1.16
C GLU A 153 -28.78 -9.20 0.78
N THR A 154 -28.02 -8.28 1.39
CA THR A 154 -28.01 -6.85 1.03
C THR A 154 -27.64 -6.65 -0.43
N ILE A 155 -26.59 -7.31 -0.92
CA ILE A 155 -26.16 -7.25 -2.33
C ILE A 155 -27.28 -7.79 -3.24
N LYS A 156 -27.80 -8.98 -2.95
CA LYS A 156 -28.88 -9.60 -3.75
C LYS A 156 -30.18 -8.81 -3.78
N LYS A 157 -30.46 -8.03 -2.72
CA LYS A 157 -31.64 -7.18 -2.64
C LYS A 157 -31.52 -5.91 -3.47
N ASN A 158 -30.30 -5.39 -3.66
CA ASN A 158 -30.06 -4.08 -4.28
C ASN A 158 -29.52 -4.17 -5.71
N PHE A 159 -29.01 -5.32 -6.15
CA PHE A 159 -28.39 -5.49 -7.46
C PHE A 159 -29.00 -6.66 -8.22
N ASN A 160 -29.12 -6.52 -9.54
CA ASN A 160 -29.67 -7.53 -10.44
C ASN A 160 -28.60 -8.56 -10.81
N LYS A 161 -29.02 -9.75 -11.25
CA LYS A 161 -28.09 -10.81 -11.69
C LYS A 161 -27.21 -10.40 -12.88
N SER A 162 -27.72 -9.51 -13.74
CA SER A 162 -27.00 -8.96 -14.89
C SER A 162 -25.99 -7.87 -14.53
N ASP A 163 -26.00 -7.37 -13.29
CA ASP A 163 -25.03 -6.37 -12.84
C ASP A 163 -23.65 -7.02 -12.66
N ILE A 164 -22.58 -6.27 -12.94
CA ILE A 164 -21.20 -6.71 -12.70
C ILE A 164 -20.76 -6.10 -11.37
N VAL A 165 -20.63 -6.93 -10.32
CA VAL A 165 -20.29 -6.46 -8.98
C VAL A 165 -18.85 -6.75 -8.61
N LEU A 166 -18.10 -5.71 -8.23
CA LEU A 166 -16.75 -5.79 -7.69
C LEU A 166 -16.74 -5.46 -6.21
N LEU A 167 -16.09 -6.31 -5.40
CA LEU A 167 -16.00 -6.14 -3.95
C LEU A 167 -14.61 -5.66 -3.55
N LEU A 168 -14.55 -4.58 -2.78
CA LEU A 168 -13.31 -4.03 -2.20
C LEU A 168 -13.58 -3.53 -0.77
N GLY A 169 -12.53 -3.20 -0.02
CA GLY A 169 -12.64 -2.65 1.33
C GLY A 169 -11.29 -2.26 1.91
N THR A 170 -11.28 -1.96 3.20
CA THR A 170 -10.03 -1.81 3.97
C THR A 170 -9.55 -3.16 4.50
N ILE A 171 -8.30 -3.23 4.95
CA ILE A 171 -7.70 -4.49 5.41
C ILE A 171 -8.48 -5.16 6.55
N GLN A 172 -9.10 -4.38 7.44
CA GLN A 172 -9.88 -4.88 8.57
C GLN A 172 -11.13 -5.66 8.15
N PHE A 173 -11.59 -5.49 6.90
CA PHE A 173 -12.74 -6.18 6.33
C PHE A 173 -12.36 -7.19 5.24
N SER A 174 -11.07 -7.49 5.08
CA SER A 174 -10.57 -8.39 4.03
C SER A 174 -11.23 -9.76 4.08
N CYS A 175 -11.35 -10.38 5.25
CA CYS A 175 -12.05 -11.65 5.40
C CYS A 175 -13.52 -11.57 4.96
N LEU A 176 -14.21 -10.47 5.28
CA LEU A 176 -15.60 -10.26 4.87
C LEU A 176 -15.73 -10.13 3.35
N VAL A 177 -14.86 -9.34 2.70
CA VAL A 177 -14.80 -9.22 1.22
C VAL A 177 -14.66 -10.60 0.58
N HIS A 178 -13.68 -11.39 1.03
CA HIS A 178 -13.38 -12.71 0.47
C HIS A 178 -14.49 -13.74 0.72
N ASN A 179 -15.11 -13.74 1.90
CA ASN A 179 -16.21 -14.64 2.23
C ASN A 179 -17.46 -14.34 1.41
N VAL A 180 -17.84 -13.07 1.29
CA VAL A 180 -19.00 -12.64 0.49
C VAL A 180 -18.78 -12.97 -0.98
N HIS A 181 -17.58 -12.68 -1.51
CA HIS A 181 -17.20 -13.08 -2.87
C HIS A 181 -17.35 -14.58 -3.09
N SER A 182 -16.82 -15.40 -2.17
CA SER A 182 -16.87 -16.86 -2.27
C SER A 182 -18.30 -17.41 -2.21
N ILE A 183 -19.16 -16.84 -1.36
CA ILE A 183 -20.57 -17.24 -1.26
C ILE A 183 -21.32 -16.91 -2.55
N LEU A 184 -21.20 -15.67 -3.05
CA LEU A 184 -21.86 -15.25 -4.30
C LEU A 184 -21.38 -16.05 -5.51
N LYS A 185 -20.09 -16.42 -5.54
CA LYS A 185 -19.52 -17.32 -6.56
C LYS A 185 -20.16 -18.71 -6.49
N ARG A 186 -20.21 -19.30 -5.30
CA ARG A 186 -20.75 -20.66 -5.08
C ARG A 186 -22.22 -20.75 -5.44
N GLU A 187 -22.98 -19.69 -5.18
CA GLU A 187 -24.40 -19.60 -5.50
C GLU A 187 -24.67 -19.21 -6.96
N ASN A 188 -23.62 -18.87 -7.73
CA ASN A 188 -23.71 -18.42 -9.11
C ASN A 188 -24.77 -17.32 -9.31
N TYR A 189 -24.75 -16.32 -8.42
CA TYR A 189 -25.83 -15.32 -8.37
C TYR A 189 -25.77 -14.32 -9.54
N PHE A 190 -24.57 -13.87 -9.92
CA PHE A 190 -24.35 -12.94 -11.03
C PHE A 190 -24.00 -13.69 -12.31
N ASP A 191 -24.49 -13.20 -13.45
CA ASP A 191 -24.28 -13.80 -14.77
C ASP A 191 -22.80 -13.73 -15.19
N LEU A 192 -22.12 -12.62 -14.84
CA LEU A 192 -20.68 -12.44 -15.04
C LEU A 192 -19.97 -12.26 -13.69
N PHE A 193 -19.15 -13.25 -13.33
CA PHE A 193 -18.44 -13.26 -12.06
C PHE A 193 -16.95 -12.96 -12.24
N LEU A 194 -16.48 -11.82 -11.72
CA LEU A 194 -15.09 -11.37 -11.84
C LEU A 194 -14.28 -11.65 -10.56
N PRO A 195 -12.95 -11.81 -10.66
CA PRO A 195 -12.10 -11.91 -9.47
C PRO A 195 -12.09 -10.60 -8.68
N ILE A 196 -11.65 -10.67 -7.43
CA ILE A 196 -11.47 -9.48 -6.59
C ILE A 196 -10.28 -8.65 -7.15
N PRO A 197 -10.45 -7.35 -7.44
CA PRO A 197 -9.37 -6.49 -7.91
C PRO A 197 -8.19 -6.40 -6.94
N GLN A 198 -6.98 -6.14 -7.46
CA GLN A 198 -5.78 -6.00 -6.63
C GLN A 198 -4.82 -4.97 -7.24
N VAL A 199 -4.15 -4.21 -6.36
CA VAL A 199 -2.98 -3.43 -6.70
C VAL A 199 -1.85 -3.82 -5.76
N LEU A 200 -0.72 -4.27 -6.31
CA LEU A 200 0.42 -4.66 -5.49
C LEU A 200 1.09 -3.43 -4.85
N PRO A 201 1.58 -3.52 -3.60
CA PRO A 201 1.72 -4.75 -2.78
C PRO A 201 0.49 -5.10 -1.93
N LEU A 202 -0.64 -4.39 -2.08
CA LEU A 202 -1.81 -4.60 -1.25
C LEU A 202 -2.45 -5.98 -1.49
N THR A 203 -3.19 -6.43 -0.49
CA THR A 203 -3.97 -7.67 -0.58
C THR A 203 -5.10 -7.51 -1.60
N LYS A 204 -5.59 -8.62 -2.17
CA LYS A 204 -6.77 -8.59 -3.04
C LYS A 204 -7.93 -7.92 -2.33
N GLY A 205 -8.57 -6.97 -2.99
CA GLY A 205 -9.73 -6.24 -2.49
C GLY A 205 -9.38 -5.07 -1.57
N GLU A 206 -8.11 -4.90 -1.21
CA GLU A 206 -7.67 -3.84 -0.32
C GLU A 206 -7.44 -2.52 -1.07
N VAL A 207 -7.85 -1.41 -0.46
CA VAL A 207 -7.60 -0.05 -0.94
C VAL A 207 -7.05 0.83 0.18
N LEU A 208 -6.03 1.63 -0.14
CA LEU A 208 -5.47 2.65 0.73
C LEU A 208 -5.87 4.07 0.28
N GLY A 209 -5.83 5.02 1.22
CA GLY A 209 -6.06 6.43 0.90
C GLY A 209 -5.05 7.00 -0.10
N CYS A 210 -3.88 6.39 -0.23
CA CYS A 210 -2.81 6.79 -1.13
C CYS A 210 -2.63 5.86 -2.34
N THR A 211 -3.33 4.71 -2.41
CA THR A 211 -3.15 3.71 -3.46
C THR A 211 -4.41 2.90 -3.70
N SER A 212 -4.88 2.90 -4.94
CA SER A 212 -6.10 2.22 -5.40
C SER A 212 -5.84 1.45 -6.68
N PRO A 213 -6.52 0.32 -6.92
CA PRO A 213 -6.46 -0.38 -8.19
C PRO A 213 -7.04 0.46 -9.32
N ASN A 214 -6.44 0.30 -10.51
CA ASN A 214 -6.97 0.84 -11.76
C ASN A 214 -8.03 -0.13 -12.30
N LEU A 215 -9.30 0.23 -12.14
CA LEU A 215 -10.44 -0.60 -12.52
C LEU A 215 -10.65 -0.65 -14.04
N TYR A 216 -10.17 0.35 -14.80
CA TYR A 216 -10.20 0.29 -16.27
C TYR A 216 -9.29 -0.81 -16.78
N HIS A 217 -8.05 -0.88 -16.27
CA HIS A 217 -7.12 -1.94 -16.65
C HIS A 217 -7.64 -3.31 -16.21
N PHE A 218 -8.13 -3.40 -14.98
CA PHE A 218 -8.76 -4.63 -14.47
C PHE A 218 -9.91 -5.09 -15.37
N LEU A 219 -10.84 -4.21 -15.73
CA LEU A 219 -11.99 -4.55 -16.56
C LEU A 219 -11.57 -4.94 -17.99
N TYR A 220 -10.55 -4.28 -18.53
CA TYR A 220 -10.00 -4.60 -19.84
C TYR A 220 -9.38 -5.99 -19.88
N GLU A 221 -8.54 -6.32 -18.92
CA GLU A 221 -7.88 -7.63 -18.83
C GLU A 221 -8.88 -8.79 -18.66
N HIS A 222 -9.99 -8.54 -17.97
CA HIS A 222 -10.92 -9.61 -17.58
C HIS A 222 -12.13 -9.75 -18.52
N VAL A 223 -12.56 -8.66 -19.15
CA VAL A 223 -13.81 -8.59 -19.92
C VAL A 223 -13.57 -7.97 -21.30
N VAL A 224 -13.28 -6.67 -21.36
CA VAL A 224 -13.36 -5.89 -22.61
C VAL A 224 -12.33 -6.33 -23.64
N GLY A 225 -11.10 -6.61 -23.22
CA GLY A 225 -10.03 -7.06 -24.12
C GLY A 225 -10.22 -8.48 -24.65
N LYS A 226 -11.11 -9.29 -24.04
CA LYS A 226 -11.40 -10.68 -24.47
C LYS A 226 -12.57 -10.80 -25.43
N GLU A 227 -13.47 -9.82 -25.46
CA GLU A 227 -14.64 -9.81 -26.34
C GLU A 227 -14.32 -9.39 -27.78
N GLN A 228 -13.09 -8.94 -28.07
CA GLN A 228 -12.70 -8.61 -29.45
C GLN A 228 -12.31 -9.88 -30.22
N PRO A 229 -12.90 -10.15 -31.40
CA PRO A 229 -12.44 -11.24 -32.26
C PRO A 229 -10.99 -10.97 -32.67
N SER A 230 -10.17 -12.01 -32.57
CA SER A 230 -8.77 -12.01 -32.96
C SER A 230 -8.60 -11.67 -34.45
N GLN A 231 -8.56 -10.39 -34.79
CA GLN A 231 -7.92 -9.95 -36.02
C GLN A 231 -6.41 -10.05 -35.84
N ASN A 232 -5.88 -11.28 -35.88
CA ASN A 232 -4.50 -11.59 -36.28
C ASN A 232 -4.30 -13.11 -36.35
N GLY A 233 -5.06 -13.75 -37.23
CA GLY A 233 -4.67 -15.01 -37.85
C GLY A 233 -3.76 -14.75 -39.05
N ARG A 234 -2.54 -14.25 -38.82
CA ARG A 234 -1.45 -14.33 -39.80
C ARG A 234 -0.20 -14.83 -39.10
N SER A 235 0.06 -16.12 -39.31
CA SER A 235 1.36 -16.73 -39.11
C SER A 235 2.40 -15.98 -39.92
N LEU A 236 3.36 -15.33 -39.26
CA LEU A 236 4.60 -14.90 -39.89
C LEU A 236 5.76 -15.19 -38.95
N SER A 237 6.33 -16.38 -39.15
CA SER A 237 7.75 -16.63 -39.03
C SER A 237 8.52 -15.63 -39.91
N GLY A 238 9.45 -14.86 -39.34
CA GLY A 238 10.31 -13.98 -40.13
C GLY A 238 11.14 -13.05 -39.26
N ALA A 239 12.47 -13.22 -39.32
CA ALA A 239 13.45 -12.36 -38.70
C ALA A 239 13.50 -10.95 -39.34
N ALA A 240 13.76 -9.92 -38.54
CA ALA A 240 14.33 -8.63 -38.95
C ALA A 240 14.95 -7.98 -37.69
N GLN A 241 16.28 -7.82 -37.60
CA GLN A 241 17.08 -6.70 -38.12
C GLN A 241 16.55 -5.33 -37.67
N GLY A 242 17.43 -4.59 -36.98
CA GLY A 242 17.09 -3.42 -36.19
C GLY A 242 16.94 -2.13 -37.00
N GLU A 243 16.13 -1.24 -36.45
CA GLU A 243 16.08 0.17 -36.81
C GLU A 243 16.01 1.04 -35.53
N LYS A 244 16.71 2.18 -35.58
CA LYS A 244 16.88 3.15 -34.49
C LYS A 244 15.63 4.05 -34.38
N TYR A 245 15.09 4.22 -33.18
CA TYR A 245 14.09 5.26 -32.87
C TYR A 245 14.75 6.57 -32.41
N PRO A 246 14.24 7.74 -32.82
CA PRO A 246 14.66 9.03 -32.30
C PRO A 246 14.04 9.31 -30.92
N SER A 247 14.78 10.06 -30.12
CA SER A 247 14.53 10.43 -28.73
C SER A 247 13.25 11.24 -28.51
N GLY A 248 12.45 10.85 -27.51
CA GLY A 248 11.47 11.72 -26.87
C GLY A 248 10.07 11.14 -26.77
N ASP A 249 9.92 10.02 -26.06
CA ASP A 249 8.73 9.59 -25.30
C ASP A 249 9.00 8.12 -24.86
N ILE A 250 9.14 7.88 -23.56
CA ILE A 250 9.35 6.53 -23.02
C ILE A 250 8.01 6.03 -22.47
N PRO A 251 7.42 4.96 -23.03
CA PRO A 251 6.23 4.36 -22.47
C PRO A 251 6.56 3.61 -21.17
N PRO A 252 5.64 3.50 -20.21
CA PRO A 252 5.83 2.65 -19.04
C PRO A 252 6.03 1.20 -19.48
N LYS A 253 6.97 0.50 -18.84
CA LYS A 253 7.19 -0.93 -19.08
C LYS A 253 6.04 -1.72 -18.45
N ASP A 254 5.04 -2.03 -19.25
CA ASP A 254 3.96 -2.93 -18.87
C ASP A 254 4.51 -4.34 -18.62
N GLY A 255 4.29 -4.81 -17.39
CA GLY A 255 4.58 -6.17 -16.95
C GLY A 255 3.43 -7.15 -17.19
N ASN A 256 2.50 -6.81 -18.08
CA ASN A 256 1.48 -7.67 -18.66
C ASN A 256 1.38 -7.33 -20.15
N ASN A 257 1.29 -8.33 -21.03
CA ASN A 257 1.21 -8.20 -22.49
C ASN A 257 -0.07 -7.46 -22.96
N CYS A 258 -0.20 -6.17 -22.69
CA CYS A 258 -1.22 -5.33 -23.30
C CYS A 258 -0.52 -4.32 -24.21
N GLN A 259 -0.53 -4.56 -25.52
CA GLN A 259 0.12 -3.70 -26.52
C GLN A 259 -0.59 -2.35 -26.74
N HIS A 260 -1.60 -2.04 -25.92
CA HIS A 260 -2.48 -0.88 -26.10
C HIS A 260 -2.14 0.24 -25.13
N SER A 261 -2.26 1.49 -25.59
CA SER A 261 -2.02 2.67 -24.76
C SER A 261 -3.06 2.81 -23.64
N GLU A 262 -2.68 3.48 -22.53
CA GLU A 262 -3.58 3.78 -21.40
C GLU A 262 -4.89 4.47 -21.87
N ALA A 263 -4.78 5.41 -22.81
CA ALA A 263 -5.92 6.11 -23.38
C ALA A 263 -6.87 5.19 -24.17
N PHE A 264 -6.32 4.21 -24.90
CA PHE A 264 -7.13 3.22 -25.61
C PHE A 264 -7.93 2.36 -24.64
N ILE A 265 -7.25 1.79 -23.63
CA ILE A 265 -7.88 0.94 -22.61
C ILE A 265 -9.02 1.67 -21.92
N VAL A 266 -8.78 2.91 -21.48
CA VAL A 266 -9.79 3.73 -20.81
C VAL A 266 -10.99 4.00 -21.73
N ASN A 267 -10.76 4.33 -23.00
CA ASN A 267 -11.85 4.60 -23.95
C ASN A 267 -12.73 3.38 -24.22
N GLU A 268 -12.13 2.20 -24.41
CA GLU A 268 -12.91 0.96 -24.58
C GLU A 268 -13.73 0.63 -23.33
N CYS A 269 -13.12 0.75 -22.15
CA CYS A 269 -13.83 0.54 -20.89
C CYS A 269 -14.96 1.56 -20.68
N LYS A 270 -14.77 2.84 -21.04
CA LYS A 270 -15.85 3.85 -20.99
C LYS A 270 -17.03 3.46 -21.88
N ARG A 271 -16.80 2.95 -23.09
CA ARG A 271 -17.89 2.43 -23.95
C ARG A 271 -18.58 1.22 -23.34
N PHE A 272 -17.82 0.30 -22.76
CA PHE A 272 -18.40 -0.85 -22.08
C PHE A 272 -19.30 -0.43 -20.90
N LEU A 273 -18.86 0.54 -20.10
CA LEU A 273 -19.60 1.07 -18.94
C LEU A 273 -20.89 1.82 -19.32
N GLN A 274 -21.02 2.31 -20.56
CA GLN A 274 -22.27 2.93 -21.04
C GLN A 274 -23.40 1.89 -21.23
N ASN A 275 -23.04 0.66 -21.58
CA ASN A 275 -24.00 -0.40 -21.88
C ASN A 275 -24.16 -1.41 -20.74
N ASN A 276 -23.24 -1.42 -19.77
CA ASN A 276 -23.20 -2.41 -18.70
C ASN A 276 -23.19 -1.76 -17.32
N GLN A 277 -23.95 -2.36 -16.39
CA GLN A 277 -24.10 -1.88 -15.03
C GLN A 277 -22.98 -2.45 -14.12
N VAL A 278 -21.81 -1.80 -14.11
CA VAL A 278 -20.70 -2.16 -13.20
C VAL A 278 -20.85 -1.43 -11.86
N LYS A 279 -20.95 -2.19 -10.77
CA LYS A 279 -21.16 -1.71 -9.40
C LYS A 279 -19.97 -2.07 -8.51
N ILE A 280 -19.39 -1.08 -7.86
CA ILE A 280 -18.32 -1.27 -6.88
C ILE A 280 -18.95 -1.23 -5.49
N VAL A 281 -18.90 -2.34 -4.75
CA VAL A 281 -19.33 -2.37 -3.34
C VAL A 281 -18.09 -2.33 -2.46
N PHE A 282 -17.92 -1.21 -1.79
CA PHE A 282 -16.82 -0.94 -0.88
C PHE A 282 -17.24 -1.15 0.57
N ILE A 283 -16.56 -2.04 1.28
CA ILE A 283 -16.87 -2.39 2.67
C ILE A 283 -16.01 -1.53 3.59
N ALA A 284 -16.63 -0.52 4.22
CA ALA A 284 -15.99 0.36 5.19
C ALA A 284 -17.01 1.21 5.97
N ASP A 285 -16.62 1.62 7.17
CA ASP A 285 -17.33 2.59 8.01
C ASP A 285 -17.15 4.05 7.55
N GLY A 286 -15.98 4.39 7.01
CA GLY A 286 -15.63 5.72 6.50
C GLY A 286 -15.53 5.84 4.97
N ARG A 287 -15.41 7.07 4.49
CA ARG A 287 -15.28 7.38 3.04
C ARG A 287 -13.84 7.59 2.57
N PHE A 288 -12.90 7.82 3.49
CA PHE A 288 -11.51 8.16 3.15
C PHE A 288 -10.88 7.21 2.11
N HIS A 289 -10.93 5.90 2.33
CA HIS A 289 -10.39 4.91 1.40
C HIS A 289 -11.19 4.79 0.10
N LEU A 290 -12.52 4.89 0.20
CA LEU A 290 -13.40 4.88 -0.96
C LEU A 290 -13.16 6.08 -1.88
N GLU A 291 -12.92 7.26 -1.33
CA GLU A 291 -12.62 8.46 -2.12
C GLU A 291 -11.36 8.29 -2.96
N SER A 292 -10.32 7.65 -2.42
CA SER A 292 -9.13 7.28 -3.21
C SER A 292 -9.50 6.39 -4.40
N LEU A 293 -10.41 5.42 -4.21
CA LEU A 293 -10.87 4.55 -5.29
C LEU A 293 -11.70 5.32 -6.32
N MET A 294 -12.60 6.19 -5.88
CA MET A 294 -13.43 7.04 -6.74
C MET A 294 -12.58 8.00 -7.58
N ILE A 295 -11.60 8.68 -6.97
CA ILE A 295 -10.70 9.63 -7.64
C ILE A 295 -9.95 8.94 -8.79
N HIS A 296 -9.47 7.71 -8.58
CA HIS A 296 -8.74 6.94 -9.59
C HIS A 296 -9.68 6.31 -10.65
N ASN A 297 -10.98 6.20 -10.38
CA ASN A 297 -11.92 5.45 -11.22
C ASN A 297 -13.26 6.20 -11.41
N PRO A 298 -13.25 7.42 -12.00
CA PRO A 298 -14.40 8.33 -11.95
C PRO A 298 -15.66 7.85 -12.69
N ASP A 299 -15.53 6.93 -13.65
CA ASP A 299 -16.65 6.48 -14.50
C ASP A 299 -17.45 5.30 -13.91
N PHE A 300 -17.05 4.78 -12.75
CA PHE A 300 -17.70 3.62 -12.11
C PHE A 300 -18.79 4.05 -11.11
N SER A 301 -19.76 3.16 -10.85
CA SER A 301 -20.79 3.37 -9.82
C SER A 301 -20.32 2.82 -8.48
N PHE A 302 -20.26 3.66 -7.44
CA PHE A 302 -19.75 3.30 -6.12
C PHE A 302 -20.85 3.18 -5.08
N TYR A 303 -20.75 2.13 -4.28
CA TYR A 303 -21.60 1.86 -3.13
C TYR A 303 -20.73 1.59 -1.93
N ARG A 304 -21.09 2.13 -0.77
CA ARG A 304 -20.42 1.83 0.49
C ARG A 304 -21.34 1.04 1.37
N TYR A 305 -20.89 -0.12 1.83
CA TYR A 305 -21.55 -0.87 2.88
C TYR A 305 -20.82 -0.62 4.19
N ASN A 306 -21.49 0.01 5.15
CA ASN A 306 -21.00 0.14 6.50
C ASN A 306 -21.47 -1.10 7.31
N PRO A 307 -20.54 -1.97 7.74
CA PRO A 307 -20.90 -3.21 8.38
C PRO A 307 -21.41 -3.05 9.83
N PHE A 308 -21.16 -1.91 10.47
CA PHE A 308 -21.58 -1.66 11.84
C PHE A 308 -23.05 -1.27 11.91
N ASN A 309 -23.49 -0.34 11.07
CA ASN A 309 -24.89 0.06 11.01
C ASN A 309 -25.70 -0.68 9.93
N LYS A 310 -25.03 -1.56 9.15
CA LYS A 310 -25.64 -2.42 8.12
C LYS A 310 -26.31 -1.67 6.97
N VAL A 311 -25.83 -0.46 6.67
CA VAL A 311 -26.38 0.39 5.60
C VAL A 311 -25.50 0.33 4.36
N ILE A 312 -26.12 0.16 3.19
CA ILE A 312 -25.50 0.40 1.89
C ILE A 312 -25.93 1.77 1.34
N THR A 313 -24.97 2.61 0.96
CA THR A 313 -25.19 3.94 0.38
C THR A 313 -24.60 4.03 -1.01
N ASN A 314 -25.27 4.73 -1.93
CA ASN A 314 -24.69 5.12 -3.21
C ASN A 314 -23.81 6.35 -2.99
N GLU A 315 -22.54 6.26 -3.34
CA GLU A 315 -21.51 7.25 -3.03
C GLU A 315 -21.13 8.03 -4.30
N LYS A 316 -21.11 9.35 -4.18
CA LYS A 316 -20.72 10.26 -5.25
C LYS A 316 -19.51 11.10 -4.84
N TYR A 317 -18.74 11.50 -5.84
CA TYR A 317 -17.61 12.39 -5.67
C TYR A 317 -17.69 13.55 -6.66
N ASN A 318 -17.38 14.77 -6.21
CA ASN A 318 -17.41 15.94 -7.09
C ASN A 318 -16.08 16.06 -7.84
N TYR A 319 -15.93 15.25 -8.89
CA TYR A 319 -14.71 15.19 -9.70
C TYR A 319 -14.34 16.55 -10.31
N ARG A 320 -15.35 17.31 -10.78
CA ARG A 320 -15.14 18.63 -11.37
C ARG A 320 -14.52 19.59 -10.35
N LEU A 321 -15.14 19.73 -9.18
CA LEU A 321 -14.62 20.59 -8.11
C LEU A 321 -13.23 20.14 -7.67
N PHE A 322 -13.03 18.83 -7.51
CA PHE A 322 -11.72 18.27 -7.17
C PHE A 322 -10.64 18.68 -8.19
N HIS A 323 -10.87 18.45 -9.48
CA HIS A 323 -9.91 18.85 -10.52
C HIS A 323 -9.72 20.36 -10.61
N GLU A 324 -10.78 21.16 -10.44
CA GLU A 324 -10.70 22.62 -10.40
C GLU A 324 -9.80 23.09 -9.26
N ILE A 325 -10.00 22.57 -8.04
CA ILE A 325 -9.14 22.88 -6.88
C ILE A 325 -7.69 22.50 -7.17
N ARG A 326 -7.42 21.24 -7.57
CA ARG A 326 -6.04 20.78 -7.76
C ARG A 326 -5.32 21.51 -8.90
N LYS A 327 -6.00 21.76 -10.02
CA LYS A 327 -5.44 22.56 -11.12
C LYS A 327 -5.19 24.01 -10.71
N ASN A 328 -6.05 24.61 -9.88
CA ASN A 328 -5.85 25.96 -9.38
C ASN A 328 -4.66 26.04 -8.42
N GLU A 329 -4.47 25.06 -7.53
CA GLU A 329 -3.27 24.99 -6.67
C GLU A 329 -1.98 24.91 -7.50
N ILE A 330 -1.95 24.08 -8.55
CA ILE A 330 -0.79 24.00 -9.46
C ILE A 330 -0.59 25.33 -10.21
N LYS A 331 -1.67 25.97 -10.68
CA LYS A 331 -1.59 27.26 -11.39
C LYS A 331 -1.05 28.39 -10.50
N LYS A 332 -1.38 28.41 -9.20
CA LYS A 332 -0.85 29.39 -8.24
C LYS A 332 0.68 29.33 -8.12
N CYS A 333 1.29 28.18 -8.45
CA CYS A 333 2.74 28.01 -8.47
C CYS A 333 3.42 28.68 -9.68
N SER A 334 2.66 29.25 -10.62
CA SER A 334 3.22 29.97 -11.77
C SER A 334 4.07 31.14 -11.28
N ASN A 335 5.29 31.26 -11.82
CA ASN A 335 6.28 32.29 -11.44
C ASN A 335 6.84 32.18 -10.01
N CYS A 336 6.72 31.03 -9.34
CA CYS A 336 7.36 30.84 -8.05
C CYS A 336 8.89 31.01 -8.17
N LYS A 337 9.51 31.63 -7.17
CA LYS A 337 10.95 31.81 -7.07
C LYS A 337 11.55 30.89 -6.02
N SER A 338 10.79 30.56 -4.97
CA SER A 338 11.23 29.67 -3.90
C SER A 338 10.28 28.50 -3.64
N VAL A 339 10.86 27.30 -3.52
CA VAL A 339 10.13 26.07 -3.19
C VAL A 339 10.66 25.49 -1.88
N CYS A 340 9.75 25.14 -0.97
CA CYS A 340 10.06 24.31 0.19
C CYS A 340 9.70 22.86 -0.11
N ILE A 341 10.68 21.96 -0.10
CA ILE A 341 10.43 20.53 -0.23
C ILE A 341 10.36 19.93 1.16
N ILE A 342 9.17 19.46 1.54
CA ILE A 342 8.93 18.75 2.79
C ILE A 342 9.23 17.27 2.54
N LEU A 343 10.26 16.73 3.19
CA LEU A 343 10.48 15.28 3.25
C LEU A 343 9.91 14.76 4.58
N SER A 344 8.89 13.90 4.50
CA SER A 344 8.30 13.34 5.71
C SER A 344 9.29 12.43 6.43
N THR A 345 9.40 12.60 7.75
CA THR A 345 10.17 11.73 8.65
C THR A 345 9.28 10.84 9.51
N LEU A 346 7.96 10.81 9.27
CA LEU A 346 7.05 9.93 9.99
C LEU A 346 7.18 8.51 9.43
N GLY A 347 7.74 7.62 10.25
CA GLY A 347 8.07 6.25 9.89
C GLY A 347 8.83 6.16 8.56
N ARG A 348 8.16 5.63 7.53
CA ARG A 348 8.73 5.37 6.19
C ARG A 348 7.97 6.07 5.07
N GLN A 349 7.27 7.17 5.37
CA GLN A 349 6.51 7.92 4.36
C GLN A 349 7.40 8.67 3.35
N GLY A 350 8.51 9.24 3.83
CA GLY A 350 9.44 10.00 3.00
C GLY A 350 10.25 9.11 2.05
N ASN A 351 10.54 9.63 0.87
CA ASN A 351 11.31 8.92 -0.15
C ASN A 351 12.43 9.80 -0.71
N VAL A 352 13.67 9.42 -0.39
CA VAL A 352 14.85 10.17 -0.81
C VAL A 352 15.07 10.15 -2.32
N ASN A 353 14.61 9.12 -3.04
CA ASN A 353 14.74 9.08 -4.50
C ASN A 353 13.76 10.06 -5.16
N ILE A 354 12.51 10.14 -4.67
CA ILE A 354 11.55 11.16 -5.12
C ILE A 354 12.13 12.55 -4.87
N LEU A 355 12.73 12.75 -3.68
CA LEU A 355 13.39 14.01 -3.33
C LEU A 355 14.48 14.34 -4.36
N GLN A 356 15.44 13.44 -4.60
CA GLN A 356 16.52 13.70 -5.56
C GLN A 356 16.00 14.01 -6.97
N ASN A 357 14.97 13.31 -7.44
CA ASN A 357 14.36 13.57 -8.74
C ASN A 357 13.77 14.99 -8.81
N ILE A 358 13.02 15.40 -7.78
CA ILE A 358 12.42 16.75 -7.70
C ILE A 358 13.50 17.82 -7.58
N LEU A 359 14.56 17.59 -6.79
CA LEU A 359 15.70 18.50 -6.69
C LEU A 359 16.38 18.71 -8.05
N ASN A 360 16.53 17.65 -8.84
CA ASN A 360 17.12 17.74 -10.18
C ASN A 360 16.24 18.56 -11.13
N LEU A 361 14.92 18.35 -11.10
CA LEU A 361 13.97 19.15 -11.90
C LEU A 361 13.98 20.63 -11.51
N LEU A 362 14.05 20.95 -10.22
CA LEU A 362 14.13 22.32 -9.71
C LEU A 362 15.43 23.01 -10.16
N LYS A 363 16.58 22.32 -10.07
CA LYS A 363 17.87 22.82 -10.55
C LYS A 363 17.85 23.13 -12.04
N GLN A 364 17.28 22.23 -12.86
CA GLN A 364 17.15 22.44 -14.31
C GLN A 364 16.31 23.68 -14.67
N LYS A 365 15.35 24.06 -13.81
CA LYS A 365 14.52 25.24 -13.98
C LYS A 365 15.04 26.49 -13.27
N ASN A 366 16.21 26.44 -12.64
CA ASN A 366 16.79 27.53 -11.84
C ASN A 366 15.84 28.07 -10.75
N ILE A 367 15.06 27.18 -10.12
CA ILE A 367 14.16 27.55 -9.01
C ILE A 367 14.92 27.34 -7.69
N SER A 368 14.97 28.36 -6.84
CA SER A 368 15.60 28.26 -5.52
C SER A 368 14.78 27.34 -4.62
N PHE A 369 15.44 26.54 -3.80
CA PHE A 369 14.75 25.64 -2.89
C PHE A 369 15.48 25.40 -1.58
N PHE A 370 14.75 24.92 -0.59
CA PHE A 370 15.30 24.31 0.62
C PHE A 370 14.49 23.08 1.02
N ILE A 371 15.10 22.25 1.86
CA ILE A 371 14.50 21.00 2.33
C ILE A 371 14.08 21.18 3.78
N LEU A 372 12.84 20.81 4.08
CA LEU A 372 12.27 20.81 5.42
C LEU A 372 11.94 19.36 5.82
N LEU A 373 12.43 18.92 6.96
CA LEU A 373 12.10 17.61 7.52
C LEU A 373 10.96 17.75 8.52
N LEU A 374 9.88 16.98 8.36
CA LEU A 374 8.74 16.99 9.27
C LEU A 374 8.21 15.58 9.48
N SER A 375 7.99 15.17 10.73
CA SER A 375 7.20 13.97 11.02
C SER A 375 5.75 14.24 10.61
N GLU A 376 5.14 15.24 11.25
CA GLU A 376 3.78 15.66 10.97
C GLU A 376 3.73 17.03 10.30
N ILE A 377 2.86 17.11 9.28
CA ILE A 377 2.66 18.29 8.45
C ILE A 377 1.30 18.87 8.81
N PHE A 378 1.30 20.12 9.27
CA PHE A 378 0.10 20.87 9.64
C PHE A 378 0.17 22.29 9.07
N ASN A 379 -0.97 22.87 8.71
CA ASN A 379 -1.05 24.18 8.05
C ASN A 379 -0.42 25.29 8.90
N GLU A 380 -0.63 25.26 10.21
CA GLU A 380 -0.11 26.25 11.17
C GLU A 380 1.41 26.28 11.17
N LYS A 381 2.05 25.11 11.06
CA LYS A 381 3.51 24.99 10.98
C LYS A 381 4.02 25.53 9.64
N LEU A 382 3.33 25.25 8.54
CA LEU A 382 3.71 25.75 7.21
C LEU A 382 3.57 27.28 7.10
N ALA A 383 2.57 27.86 7.77
CA ALA A 383 2.34 29.31 7.78
C ALA A 383 3.50 30.12 8.40
N LEU A 384 4.38 29.49 9.18
CA LEU A 384 5.58 30.14 9.74
C LEU A 384 6.63 30.48 8.67
N PHE A 385 6.64 29.78 7.53
CA PHE A 385 7.64 29.95 6.48
C PHE A 385 7.20 31.00 5.45
N LYS A 386 7.36 32.28 5.79
CA LYS A 386 6.89 33.42 4.97
C LYS A 386 7.60 33.57 3.61
N ASN A 387 8.87 33.17 3.52
CA ASN A 387 9.71 33.32 2.32
C ASN A 387 9.63 32.09 1.38
N VAL A 388 8.46 31.44 1.34
CA VAL A 388 8.17 30.28 0.49
C VAL A 388 7.00 30.60 -0.41
N ASP A 389 7.14 30.33 -1.70
CA ASP A 389 6.04 30.47 -2.65
C ASP A 389 5.20 29.19 -2.73
N VAL A 390 5.85 28.02 -2.68
CA VAL A 390 5.21 26.71 -2.89
C VAL A 390 5.80 25.66 -1.93
N PHE A 391 4.93 24.82 -1.37
CA PHE A 391 5.33 23.61 -0.67
C PHE A 391 5.12 22.38 -1.56
N ILE A 392 6.14 21.53 -1.62
CA ILE A 392 6.05 20.19 -2.21
C ILE A 392 6.26 19.19 -1.08
N GLN A 393 5.28 18.33 -0.80
CA GLN A 393 5.42 17.29 0.22
C GLN A 393 5.67 15.91 -0.39
N ILE A 394 6.67 15.23 0.16
CA ILE A 394 7.06 13.87 -0.13
C ILE A 394 6.76 13.06 1.14
N GLY A 395 5.52 12.60 1.23
CA GLY A 395 4.95 11.90 2.37
C GLY A 395 3.56 11.38 2.02
N CYS A 396 2.57 11.54 2.90
CA CYS A 396 1.20 11.13 2.61
C CYS A 396 0.55 12.04 1.53
N PRO A 397 0.15 11.51 0.34
CA PRO A 397 -0.43 12.32 -0.74
C PRO A 397 -1.79 12.95 -0.38
N ARG A 398 -2.49 12.38 0.59
CA ARG A 398 -3.81 12.85 1.04
C ARG A 398 -3.77 14.19 1.72
N LEU A 399 -2.65 14.59 2.32
CA LEU A 399 -2.49 15.91 2.95
C LEU A 399 -2.70 17.03 1.92
N SER A 400 -2.12 16.88 0.73
CA SER A 400 -2.30 17.83 -0.36
C SER A 400 -3.72 17.79 -0.93
N ILE A 401 -4.29 16.58 -1.08
CA ILE A 401 -5.59 16.36 -1.72
C ILE A 401 -6.76 16.85 -0.86
N ASP A 402 -6.77 16.51 0.43
CA ASP A 402 -7.93 16.72 1.30
C ASP A 402 -8.01 18.14 1.86
N TRP A 403 -6.87 18.74 2.15
CA TRP A 403 -6.84 20.05 2.82
C TRP A 403 -5.72 20.98 2.37
N GLY A 404 -4.89 20.59 1.40
CA GLY A 404 -3.77 21.40 0.93
C GLY A 404 -4.18 22.76 0.35
N ASN A 405 -5.44 22.92 -0.07
CA ASN A 405 -6.00 24.18 -0.57
C ASN A 405 -6.43 25.16 0.55
N TYR A 406 -6.48 24.72 1.82
CA TYR A 406 -6.70 25.61 2.96
C TYR A 406 -5.41 26.30 3.41
N ASN A 407 -4.25 25.87 2.92
CA ASN A 407 -2.99 26.52 3.23
C ASN A 407 -2.89 27.88 2.51
N SER A 408 -2.18 28.82 3.15
CA SER A 408 -1.91 30.15 2.58
C SER A 408 -1.07 30.08 1.29
N LYS A 409 -0.24 29.04 1.18
CA LYS A 409 0.61 28.74 0.02
C LYS A 409 0.27 27.36 -0.53
N PRO A 410 0.39 27.14 -1.86
CA PRO A 410 0.06 25.84 -2.44
C PRO A 410 0.86 24.70 -1.79
N LEU A 411 0.16 23.60 -1.48
CA LEU A 411 0.74 22.35 -1.00
C LEU A 411 0.51 21.25 -2.05
N LEU A 412 1.58 20.89 -2.77
CA LEU A 412 1.57 19.89 -3.82
C LEU A 412 2.08 18.54 -3.30
N ASN A 413 1.46 17.44 -3.75
CA ASN A 413 2.06 16.11 -3.58
C ASN A 413 3.09 15.82 -4.68
N SER A 414 3.71 14.64 -4.64
CA SER A 414 4.75 14.25 -5.61
C SER A 414 4.25 14.27 -7.06
N TYR A 415 3.06 13.75 -7.37
CA TYR A 415 2.52 13.77 -8.74
C TYR A 415 2.34 15.21 -9.25
N GLU A 416 1.72 16.06 -8.43
CA GLU A 416 1.46 17.45 -8.78
C GLU A 416 2.74 18.27 -8.92
N ALA A 417 3.78 17.95 -8.15
CA ALA A 417 5.10 18.52 -8.32
C ALA A 417 5.68 18.22 -9.70
N TYR A 418 5.52 16.99 -10.21
CA TYR A 418 5.96 16.65 -11.57
C TYR A 418 5.15 17.40 -12.64
N VAL A 419 3.86 17.64 -12.40
CA VAL A 419 3.03 18.46 -13.29
C VAL A 419 3.46 19.93 -13.26
N PHE A 420 3.62 20.49 -12.07
CA PHE A 420 4.10 21.86 -11.84
C PHE A 420 5.47 22.09 -12.50
N LEU A 421 6.38 21.13 -12.35
CA LEU A 421 7.72 21.16 -12.97
C LEU A 421 7.71 20.70 -14.43
N GLN A 422 6.54 20.55 -15.06
CA GLN A 422 6.37 20.21 -16.48
C GLN A 422 7.08 18.92 -16.92
N ALA A 423 7.37 18.02 -15.98
CA ALA A 423 7.92 16.69 -16.28
C ALA A 423 6.84 15.73 -16.79
N VAL A 424 5.58 15.98 -16.43
CA VAL A 424 4.42 15.16 -16.79
C VAL A 424 3.22 16.09 -17.06
N LYS A 425 2.36 15.74 -18.02
CA LYS A 425 1.10 16.47 -18.23
C LYS A 425 0.08 16.11 -17.16
N TYR A 426 -0.75 17.05 -16.76
CA TYR A 426 -1.87 16.76 -15.87
C TYR A 426 -2.80 15.73 -16.50
N LYS A 427 -2.95 14.57 -15.87
CA LYS A 427 -3.82 13.47 -16.30
C LYS A 427 -5.31 13.81 -16.10
N GLU A 428 -6.14 13.35 -17.02
CA GLU A 428 -7.60 13.43 -16.91
C GLU A 428 -8.09 12.64 -15.69
N ILE A 429 -7.62 11.40 -15.54
CA ILE A 429 -7.83 10.58 -14.35
C ILE A 429 -6.71 10.86 -13.38
N TYR A 430 -7.07 11.33 -12.19
CA TYR A 430 -6.07 11.67 -11.17
C TYR A 430 -5.48 10.38 -10.56
N PRO A 431 -4.15 10.19 -10.60
CA PRO A 431 -3.56 8.95 -10.15
C PRO A 431 -3.56 8.85 -8.62
N MET A 432 -4.12 7.76 -8.11
CA MET A 432 -3.98 7.33 -6.71
C MET A 432 -3.10 6.07 -6.69
N ASP A 433 -1.82 6.21 -7.04
CA ASP A 433 -0.87 5.12 -7.28
C ASP A 433 0.40 5.19 -6.42
N TYR A 434 0.40 5.97 -5.35
CA TYR A 434 1.63 6.40 -4.66
C TYR A 434 2.49 5.26 -4.09
N TYR A 435 1.88 4.13 -3.69
CA TYR A 435 2.55 2.90 -3.27
C TYR A 435 2.25 1.73 -4.21
N ALA A 436 1.76 1.98 -5.43
CA ALA A 436 1.61 0.93 -6.42
C ALA A 436 3.00 0.44 -6.88
N ASN A 437 3.18 -0.88 -6.93
CA ASN A 437 4.42 -1.50 -7.36
C ASN A 437 4.76 -1.17 -8.83
N MET A 438 3.73 -1.10 -9.68
CA MET A 438 3.81 -0.66 -11.08
C MET A 438 3.44 0.82 -11.24
N GLY A 439 3.80 1.65 -10.26
CA GLY A 439 3.52 3.08 -10.28
C GLY A 439 4.47 3.89 -11.16
N ASN A 440 4.26 5.20 -11.25
CA ASN A 440 5.06 6.12 -12.07
C ASN A 440 6.28 6.71 -11.34
N ALA A 441 7.03 7.61 -11.98
CA ALA A 441 8.26 8.20 -11.42
C ALA A 441 8.07 8.96 -10.08
N TRP A 442 6.84 9.35 -9.76
CA TRP A 442 6.46 10.05 -8.52
C TRP A 442 6.00 9.12 -7.39
N THR A 443 6.07 7.79 -7.56
CA THR A 443 5.59 6.79 -6.59
C THR A 443 6.73 6.17 -5.79
N ASN A 444 6.41 5.67 -4.60
CA ASN A 444 7.39 5.17 -3.64
C ASN A 444 8.23 3.99 -4.13
N TYR A 445 7.62 3.06 -4.87
CA TYR A 445 8.31 1.85 -5.33
C TYR A 445 9.08 2.04 -6.63
N ASN A 446 8.72 3.05 -7.44
CA ASN A 446 9.33 3.26 -8.75
C ASN A 446 10.31 4.45 -8.78
N ALA A 447 10.23 5.37 -7.82
CA ALA A 447 11.23 6.42 -7.65
C ALA A 447 12.62 5.82 -7.37
N GLY A 448 13.51 5.89 -8.37
CA GLY A 448 14.85 5.31 -8.33
C GLY A 448 15.14 4.31 -9.46
N ILE A 449 14.14 3.84 -10.22
CA ILE A 449 14.39 3.14 -11.51
C ILE A 449 14.81 4.13 -12.62
N GLY A 450 14.83 5.43 -12.30
CA GLY A 450 15.17 6.53 -13.19
C GLY A 450 16.50 7.22 -12.92
N ASP A 451 17.40 6.66 -12.09
CA ASP A 451 18.74 7.23 -12.00
C ASP A 451 19.43 7.08 -13.37
N ALA A 452 20.03 8.15 -13.89
CA ALA A 452 20.68 8.11 -15.21
C ALA A 452 21.81 7.05 -15.25
N SER A 453 22.32 6.64 -14.09
CA SER A 453 23.31 5.58 -13.90
C SER A 453 22.74 4.15 -13.97
N GLU A 454 21.42 3.97 -13.81
CA GLU A 454 20.74 2.66 -13.80
C GLU A 454 19.83 2.44 -15.01
N LYS A 455 19.66 3.46 -15.87
CA LYS A 455 18.88 3.37 -17.12
C LYS A 455 19.29 2.21 -18.05
N ASN A 456 20.54 1.77 -17.96
CA ASN A 456 21.11 0.70 -18.78
C ASN A 456 21.23 -0.65 -18.06
N LEU A 457 20.75 -0.76 -16.81
CA LEU A 457 20.85 -1.99 -16.04
C LEU A 457 19.59 -2.83 -16.19
N THR A 458 19.79 -4.11 -16.46
CA THR A 458 18.73 -5.11 -16.40
C THR A 458 18.21 -5.26 -14.97
N MET A 459 16.97 -5.74 -14.82
CA MET A 459 16.37 -5.94 -13.50
C MET A 459 17.19 -6.92 -12.63
N ARG A 460 17.89 -7.87 -13.25
CA ARG A 460 18.85 -8.76 -12.56
C ARG A 460 20.04 -8.00 -11.99
N GLU A 461 20.55 -6.98 -12.68
CA GLU A 461 21.70 -6.18 -12.24
C GLU A 461 21.32 -5.22 -11.12
N ILE A 462 20.13 -4.62 -11.19
CA ILE A 462 19.58 -3.81 -10.10
C ILE A 462 19.41 -4.68 -8.84
N ILE A 463 18.84 -5.88 -8.99
CA ILE A 463 18.70 -6.83 -7.87
C ILE A 463 20.07 -7.25 -7.32
N ARG A 464 21.05 -7.57 -8.20
CA ARG A 464 22.42 -7.91 -7.78
C ARG A 464 23.09 -6.77 -7.00
N ARG A 465 22.99 -5.53 -7.47
CA ARG A 465 23.54 -4.36 -6.77
C ARG A 465 22.88 -4.17 -5.41
N ARG A 466 21.55 -4.32 -5.32
CA ARG A 466 20.82 -4.28 -4.04
C ARG A 466 21.26 -5.40 -3.10
N ILE A 467 21.53 -6.61 -3.60
CA ILE A 467 22.08 -7.73 -2.81
C ILE A 467 23.52 -7.46 -2.36
N GLN A 468 24.37 -6.87 -3.21
CA GLN A 468 25.75 -6.48 -2.86
C GLN A 468 25.78 -5.39 -1.78
N LEU A 469 24.95 -4.36 -1.91
CA LEU A 469 24.78 -3.30 -0.90
C LEU A 469 24.23 -3.85 0.44
N ARG A 470 23.46 -4.94 0.40
CA ARG A 470 23.02 -5.66 1.61
C ARG A 470 24.16 -6.45 2.26
N LYS A 471 25.04 -7.08 1.47
CA LYS A 471 26.22 -7.79 1.99
C LYS A 471 27.26 -6.86 2.60
N SER A 472 27.47 -5.67 2.03
CA SER A 472 28.44 -4.70 2.57
C SER A 472 28.01 -4.06 3.90
N LYS A 473 26.73 -4.18 4.29
CA LYS A 473 26.23 -3.75 5.60
C LYS A 473 26.28 -4.83 6.69
N ILE A 474 26.59 -6.09 6.31
CA ILE A 474 26.68 -7.24 7.23
C ILE A 474 28.13 -7.44 7.72
N SER A 475 29.10 -6.61 7.33
CA SER A 475 30.44 -6.64 7.92
C SER A 475 30.45 -5.97 9.30
N ILE A 476 29.83 -6.61 10.29
CA ILE A 476 30.18 -6.43 11.70
C ILE A 476 31.54 -7.11 11.86
N ARG A 477 32.61 -6.31 11.96
CA ARG A 477 33.90 -6.81 12.44
C ARG A 477 33.76 -6.98 13.94
N TYR A 478 33.79 -8.22 14.40
CA TYR A 478 34.11 -8.50 15.80
C TYR A 478 35.58 -8.11 16.03
N GLN A 479 35.82 -7.16 16.93
CA GLN A 479 37.10 -7.04 17.63
C GLN A 479 36.93 -7.68 19.00
#